data_AF-A0A8X6VLV0-F1
#
_entry.id   AF-A0A8X6VLV0-F1
#
_cell.length_a   1.000
_cell.length_b   1.000
_cell.length_c   1.000
_cell.angle_alpha   90.00
_cell.angle_beta   90.00
_cell.angle_gamma   90.00
#
_symmetry.space_group_name_H-M   'P 1'
#
loop_
_entity.id
_entity.type
_entity.pdbx_description
1 polymer ?
#
loop_
_entity_poly.entity_id
_entity_poly.type
_entity_poly.pdbx_seq_one_letter_code
_entity_poly.pdbx_strand_id
1 'polypeptide(L)'
;MHRTLKRILRVLCLEATSDWEKILPQTLFALRTVIHNSTGFAPAELVHWKNLRTPVMLLYEKLTEEEHVESSVVDYVFELINRMK
;
A
#
# COMPACT_ATOMS: atom_id res chain seq x y z
N MET A 1 17.91 12.20 1.61
CA MET A 1 16.65 12.31 2.40
C MET A 1 16.43 13.67 3.06
N HIS A 2 17.39 14.21 3.82
CA HIS A 2 17.19 15.49 4.55
C HIS A 2 16.74 16.68 3.69
N ARG A 3 17.31 16.83 2.48
CA ARG A 3 16.89 17.87 1.51
C ARG A 3 15.45 17.69 1.04
N THR A 4 15.08 16.45 0.68
CA THR A 4 13.74 16.11 0.16
C THR A 4 12.67 16.31 1.22
N LEU A 5 12.91 15.85 2.45
CA LEU A 5 12.02 16.03 3.59
C LEU A 5 11.77 17.52 3.86
N LYS A 6 12.83 18.32 3.95
CA LYS A 6 12.72 19.78 4.15
C LYS A 6 11.94 20.46 3.03
N ARG A 7 12.13 20.01 1.77
CA ARG A 7 11.40 20.56 0.63
C ARG A 7 9.91 20.26 0.73
N ILE A 8 9.55 19.02 1.02
CA ILE A 8 8.14 18.59 1.13
C ILE A 8 7.46 19.30 2.30
N LEU A 9 8.08 19.35 3.47
CA LEU A 9 7.54 20.07 4.63
C LEU A 9 7.36 21.56 4.36
N ARG A 10 8.31 22.20 3.66
CA ARG A 10 8.16 23.61 3.27
C ARG A 10 6.96 23.80 2.34
N VAL A 11 6.81 22.96 1.32
CA VAL A 11 5.67 23.03 0.38
C VAL A 11 4.35 22.85 1.13
N LEU A 12 4.27 21.87 2.02
CA LEU A 12 3.08 21.65 2.85
C LEU A 12 2.70 22.86 3.69
N CYS A 13 3.67 23.48 4.38
CA CYS A 13 3.39 24.65 5.19
C CYS A 13 2.93 25.85 4.33
N LEU A 14 3.39 25.95 3.08
CA LEU A 14 2.98 27.02 2.17
C LEU A 14 1.61 26.76 1.53
N GLU A 15 1.31 25.52 1.15
CA GLU A 15 0.07 25.16 0.45
C GLU A 15 -1.10 24.92 1.40
N ALA A 16 -0.86 24.26 2.54
CA ALA A 16 -1.90 23.94 3.52
C ALA A 16 -2.13 25.06 4.54
N THR A 17 -1.26 26.08 4.57
CA THR A 17 -1.29 27.26 5.46
C THR A 17 -1.65 26.93 6.91
N SER A 18 -2.92 27.05 7.30
CA SER A 18 -3.42 26.82 8.67
C SER A 18 -3.68 25.35 9.01
N ASP A 19 -3.85 24.48 8.02
CA ASP A 19 -4.25 23.08 8.19
C ASP A 19 -3.10 22.08 7.94
N TRP A 20 -1.86 22.57 7.85
CA TRP A 20 -0.68 21.74 7.58
C TRP A 20 -0.53 20.59 8.59
N GLU A 21 -0.92 20.79 9.85
CA GLU A 21 -0.91 19.77 10.89
C GLU A 21 -1.81 18.58 10.56
N LYS A 22 -2.96 18.84 9.91
CA LYS A 22 -3.92 17.80 9.53
C LYS A 22 -3.41 16.90 8.40
N ILE A 23 -2.47 17.40 7.60
CA ILE A 23 -1.89 16.73 6.42
C ILE A 23 -0.50 16.14 6.74
N LEU A 24 0.10 16.55 7.86
CA LEU A 24 1.40 16.09 8.31
C LEU A 24 1.46 14.56 8.48
N PRO A 25 0.49 13.87 9.12
CA PRO A 25 0.51 12.41 9.25
C PRO A 25 0.55 11.68 7.91
N GLN A 26 -0.25 12.12 6.93
CA GLN A 26 -0.36 11.54 5.59
C GLN A 26 0.96 11.74 4.82
N THR A 27 1.57 12.91 4.97
CA THR A 27 2.87 13.20 4.38
C THR A 27 3.97 12.33 4.96
N LEU A 28 4.05 12.25 6.29
CA LEU A 28 5.05 11.44 6.98
C LEU A 28 4.85 9.97 6.65
N PHE A 29 3.61 9.52 6.51
CA PHE A 29 3.28 8.18 6.06
C PHE A 29 3.87 7.92 4.65
N ALA A 30 3.57 8.78 3.66
CA ALA A 30 4.11 8.63 2.31
C ALA A 30 5.64 8.60 2.28
N LEU A 31 6.30 9.46 3.06
CA LEU A 31 7.76 9.50 3.16
C LEU A 31 8.37 8.26 3.81
N ARG A 32 7.63 7.59 4.70
CA ARG A 32 8.11 6.41 5.43
C ARG A 32 7.88 5.12 4.65
N THR A 33 6.94 5.08 3.71
CA THR A 33 6.55 3.88 2.96
C THR A 33 7.12 3.82 1.55
N VAL A 34 7.65 4.92 1.02
CA VAL A 34 8.30 4.95 -0.30
C VAL A 34 9.73 4.41 -0.22
N ILE A 35 10.08 3.53 -1.17
CA ILE A 35 11.44 3.03 -1.37
C ILE A 35 12.36 4.19 -1.74
N HIS A 36 13.46 4.35 -1.01
CA HIS A 36 14.36 5.46 -1.20
C HIS A 36 15.60 5.03 -1.99
N ASN A 37 15.92 5.72 -3.10
CA ASN A 37 16.99 5.33 -4.04
C ASN A 37 18.37 5.11 -3.42
N SER A 38 18.70 5.85 -2.35
CA SER A 38 20.01 5.73 -1.70
C SER A 38 20.16 4.47 -0.85
N THR A 39 19.05 3.92 -0.35
CA THR A 39 19.04 2.76 0.55
C THR A 39 18.44 1.52 -0.11
N GLY A 40 17.61 1.68 -1.14
CA GLY A 40 16.86 0.58 -1.74
C GLY A 40 15.71 0.05 -0.88
N PHE A 41 15.50 0.62 0.31
CA PHE A 41 14.46 0.24 1.28
C PHE A 41 13.62 1.45 1.66
N ALA A 42 12.37 1.20 2.07
CA ALA A 42 11.53 2.22 2.69
C ALA A 42 12.00 2.50 4.13
N PRO A 43 11.94 3.75 4.62
CA PRO A 43 12.38 4.06 5.99
C PRO A 43 11.67 3.25 7.07
N ALA A 44 10.37 2.95 6.90
CA ALA A 44 9.65 2.14 7.86
C ALA A 44 10.12 0.68 7.91
N GLU A 45 10.59 0.13 6.79
CA GLU A 45 11.16 -1.22 6.72
C GLU A 45 12.46 -1.31 7.52
N LEU A 46 13.31 -0.30 7.42
CA LEU A 46 14.57 -0.24 8.16
C LEU A 46 14.37 -0.15 9.68
N VAL A 47 13.30 0.53 10.12
CA VAL A 47 12.98 0.70 11.55
C VAL A 47 12.35 -0.55 12.15
N HIS A 48 11.47 -1.23 11.41
CA HIS A 48 10.69 -2.35 11.93
C HIS A 48 11.17 -3.73 11.45
N TRP A 49 12.20 -3.76 10.59
CA TRP A 49 12.74 -4.95 9.93
C TRP A 49 11.69 -5.83 9.25
N LYS A 50 10.59 -5.22 8.80
CA LYS A 50 9.48 -5.89 8.14
C LYS A 50 8.88 -4.97 7.08
N ASN A 51 8.40 -5.58 6.00
CA ASN A 51 7.57 -4.91 5.01
C ASN A 51 6.20 -4.67 5.65
N LEU A 52 5.93 -3.41 6.03
CA LEU A 52 4.67 -3.05 6.65
C LEU A 52 3.55 -3.09 5.60
N ARG A 53 2.53 -3.90 5.84
CA ARG A 53 1.27 -3.80 5.08
C ARG A 53 0.62 -2.47 5.39
N THR A 54 0.58 -1.61 4.40
CA THR A 54 -0.04 -0.30 4.52
C THR A 54 -1.53 -0.36 4.18
N PRO A 55 -2.37 0.58 4.68
CA PRO A 55 -3.77 0.65 4.29
C PRO A 55 -3.96 0.72 2.76
N VAL A 56 -3.06 1.41 2.06
CA VAL A 56 -3.08 1.50 0.59
C VAL A 56 -2.82 0.14 -0.06
N MET A 57 -1.89 -0.66 0.49
CA MET A 57 -1.66 -2.02 0.00
C MET A 57 -2.87 -2.91 0.22
N LEU A 58 -3.52 -2.84 1.39
CA LEU A 58 -4.73 -3.62 1.67
C LEU A 58 -5.88 -3.26 0.71
N LEU A 59 -6.03 -1.97 0.39
CA LEU A 59 -7.00 -1.52 -0.61
C LEU A 59 -6.65 -2.06 -2.00
N TYR A 60 -5.38 -2.02 -2.39
CA TYR A 60 -4.94 -2.54 -3.69
C TYR A 60 -5.12 -4.05 -3.79
N GLU A 61 -4.78 -4.79 -2.72
CA GLU A 61 -5.04 -6.24 -2.61
C GLU A 61 -6.52 -6.52 -2.85
N LYS A 62 -7.43 -5.86 -2.11
CA LYS A 62 -8.87 -6.05 -2.26
C LYS A 62 -9.41 -5.66 -3.65
N LEU A 63 -8.85 -4.64 -4.29
CA LEU A 63 -9.27 -4.20 -5.63
C LEU A 63 -8.72 -5.11 -6.74
N THR A 64 -7.62 -5.82 -6.47
CA THR A 64 -6.95 -6.71 -7.43
C THR A 64 -7.20 -8.18 -7.11
N GLU A 65 -7.97 -8.47 -6.05
CA GLU A 65 -8.58 -9.78 -5.84
C GLU A 65 -9.38 -10.08 -7.11
N GLU A 66 -8.88 -11.02 -7.91
CA GLU A 66 -9.70 -11.67 -8.91
C GLU A 66 -10.94 -12.19 -8.17
N GLU A 67 -12.13 -11.98 -8.74
CA GLU A 67 -13.30 -12.70 -8.27
C GLU A 67 -12.95 -14.17 -8.33
N HIS A 68 -12.55 -14.74 -7.20
CA HIS A 68 -12.62 -16.17 -7.01
C HIS A 68 -14.12 -16.44 -7.15
N VAL A 69 -14.50 -16.86 -8.36
CA VAL A 69 -15.70 -17.67 -8.53
C VAL A 69 -15.46 -18.80 -7.55
N GLU A 70 -16.06 -18.70 -6.36
CA GLU A 70 -16.20 -19.82 -5.46
C GLU A 70 -17.02 -20.83 -6.26
N SER A 71 -16.33 -21.62 -7.08
CA SER A 71 -16.91 -22.78 -7.74
C SER A 71 -17.46 -23.57 -6.58
N SER A 72 -18.78 -23.62 -6.48
CA SER A 72 -19.42 -24.45 -5.48
C SER A 72 -18.83 -25.84 -5.61
N VAL A 73 -18.71 -26.57 -4.50
CA VAL A 73 -18.31 -27.99 -4.55
C VAL A 73 -19.18 -28.75 -5.57
N VAL A 74 -20.43 -28.30 -5.75
CA VAL A 74 -21.36 -28.81 -6.75
C VAL A 74 -20.87 -28.57 -8.18
N ASP A 75 -20.38 -27.38 -8.51
CA ASP A 75 -19.87 -27.04 -9.85
C ASP A 75 -18.62 -27.86 -10.19
N TYR A 76 -17.73 -28.03 -9.22
CA TYR A 76 -16.54 -28.88 -9.37
C TYR A 76 -16.89 -30.36 -9.59
N VAL A 77 -17.83 -30.89 -8.80
CA VAL A 77 -18.31 -32.28 -8.95
C VAL A 77 -18.98 -32.46 -10.31
N PHE A 78 -19.76 -31.48 -10.77
CA PHE A 78 -20.42 -31.52 -12.07
C PHE A 78 -19.42 -31.51 -13.23
N GLU A 79 -18.40 -30.65 -13.19
CA GLU A 79 -17.30 -30.68 -14.16
C GLU A 79 -16.57 -32.03 -14.18
N LEU A 80 -16.25 -32.57 -12.99
CA LEU A 80 -15.54 -33.84 -12.88
C LEU A 80 -16.33 -35.00 -13.50
N ILE A 81 -17.63 -35.07 -13.22
CA ILE A 81 -18.52 -36.09 -13.80
C ILE A 81 -18.58 -35.95 -15.33
N ASN A 82 -18.68 -34.74 -15.85
CA ASN A 82 -18.71 -34.51 -17.30
C ASN A 82 -17.41 -34.85 -18.01
N ARG A 83 -16.25 -34.73 -17.33
CA ARG A 83 -14.93 -35.10 -17.89
C ARG A 83 -14.68 -36.62 -17.91
N MET A 84 -15.45 -37.39 -17.15
CA MET A 84 -15.33 -38.85 -17.05
C MET A 84 -16.26 -39.62 -18.01
N LYS A 85 -17.13 -38.91 -18.74
CA LYS A 85 -17.88 -39.45 -19.87
C LYS A 85 -17.06 -39.35 -21.15
#